data_AF-A0A1P8FM26-F1
#
_entry.id   AF-A0A1P8FM26-F1
#
_cell.length_a   1.000
_cell.length_b   1.000
_cell.length_c   1.000
_cell.angle_alpha   90.00
_cell.angle_beta   90.00
_cell.angle_gamma   90.00
#
_symmetry.space_group_name_H-M   'P 1'
#
loop_
_entity.id
_entity.type
_entity.pdbx_description
1 polymer ?
#
loop_
_entity_poly.entity_id
_entity_poly.type
_entity_poly.pdbx_seq_one_letter_code
_entity_poly.pdbx_strand_id
1 'polypeptide(L)'
;MTRKAEARPARKSKRAAKKAAPKRVRKPEAPRRKAKKSKAKTEVPARFVHLGDRLLALERVRAGVSSAHEAARSVGVSPTEFRKWQLEHSRERIVRLSELRQGQGSVQQALRLRARRLADLIAATERVLRDLHQDLVDSVTTTSRPVSRDRRFSK
;
A
#
# COMPACT_ATOMS: atom_id res chain seq x y z
N MET A 1 44.07 -49.38 12.23
CA MET A 1 43.12 -49.58 13.35
C MET A 1 43.91 -49.87 14.62
N THR A 2 43.77 -49.05 15.66
CA THR A 2 44.03 -49.43 17.07
C THR A 2 43.48 -48.33 17.98
N ARG A 3 42.95 -48.69 19.15
CA ARG A 3 42.28 -47.78 20.10
C ARG A 3 43.17 -47.50 21.32
N LYS A 4 43.03 -46.31 21.90
CA LYS A 4 43.21 -45.94 23.33
C LYS A 4 42.51 -44.57 23.48
N ALA A 5 41.46 -44.34 24.28
CA ALA A 5 41.23 -44.65 25.71
C ALA A 5 42.32 -44.00 26.60
N GLU A 6 42.04 -43.34 27.72
CA GLU A 6 40.82 -42.82 28.37
C GLU A 6 41.31 -42.03 29.60
N ALA A 7 40.60 -40.99 30.09
CA ALA A 7 40.52 -40.60 31.52
C ALA A 7 39.99 -39.16 31.72
N ARG A 8 38.84 -39.06 32.40
CA ARG A 8 38.53 -37.93 33.30
C ARG A 8 39.05 -38.28 34.69
N PRO A 9 39.18 -37.28 35.58
CA PRO A 9 38.38 -37.41 36.80
C PRO A 9 37.60 -36.14 37.15
N ALA A 10 36.62 -36.32 38.04
CA ALA A 10 35.79 -35.27 38.62
C ALA A 10 35.62 -35.53 40.12
N ARG A 11 35.44 -34.46 40.93
CA ARG A 11 34.69 -34.36 42.22
C ARG A 11 35.27 -33.20 43.07
N LYS A 12 34.47 -32.20 43.48
CA LYS A 12 33.42 -32.13 44.54
C LYS A 12 33.96 -31.87 45.96
N SER A 13 33.71 -30.66 46.45
CA SER A 13 33.42 -30.28 47.85
C SER A 13 32.20 -29.32 47.79
N LYS A 14 31.09 -29.39 48.56
CA LYS A 14 30.82 -29.58 50.02
C LYS A 14 31.53 -28.53 50.89
N ARG A 15 31.02 -27.93 51.99
CA ARG A 15 29.69 -27.79 52.68
C ARG A 15 29.85 -26.64 53.74
N ALA A 16 28.85 -26.00 54.35
CA ALA A 16 27.50 -25.57 53.93
C ALA A 16 26.74 -24.80 55.06
N ALA A 17 26.05 -23.70 54.70
CA ALA A 17 24.77 -23.22 55.26
C ALA A 17 24.69 -22.40 56.59
N LYS A 18 23.48 -21.83 56.80
CA LYS A 18 22.92 -21.09 57.96
C LYS A 18 23.36 -19.62 58.11
N LYS A 19 22.53 -18.65 58.53
CA LYS A 19 21.07 -18.43 58.66
C LYS A 19 20.97 -17.16 59.54
N ALA A 20 20.39 -16.06 59.08
CA ALA A 20 19.73 -15.06 59.92
C ALA A 20 18.94 -14.08 59.05
N ALA A 21 17.71 -13.76 59.47
CA ALA A 21 16.93 -12.66 58.93
C ALA A 21 16.16 -12.01 60.09
N PRO A 22 15.94 -10.69 60.04
CA PRO A 22 14.67 -10.17 60.51
C PRO A 22 13.96 -9.27 59.50
N LYS A 23 12.63 -9.24 59.66
CA LYS A 23 11.63 -8.28 59.16
C LYS A 23 12.11 -6.81 59.37
N ARG A 24 11.65 -5.76 58.66
CA ARG A 24 10.39 -5.53 57.92
C ARG A 24 10.40 -4.17 57.14
N VAL A 25 9.36 -3.93 56.31
CA VAL A 25 8.69 -2.62 56.01
C VAL A 25 9.17 -1.71 54.84
N ARG A 26 8.23 -1.43 53.91
CA ARG A 26 8.13 -0.32 52.89
C ARG A 26 9.16 -0.35 51.72
N LYS A 27 8.84 -0.12 50.44
CA LYS A 27 7.63 0.28 49.67
C LYS A 27 7.63 -0.46 48.30
N PRO A 28 6.51 -0.54 47.55
CA PRO A 28 6.51 -1.05 46.18
C PRO A 28 7.00 0.02 45.18
N GLU A 29 8.20 -0.13 44.64
CA GLU A 29 8.66 0.70 43.51
C GLU A 29 8.34 -0.01 42.19
N ALA A 30 7.38 0.54 41.45
CA ALA A 30 6.93 -0.02 40.17
C ALA A 30 8.06 -0.03 39.13
N PRO A 31 8.11 -1.01 38.20
CA PRO A 31 9.12 -1.02 37.15
C PRO A 31 8.99 0.24 36.29
N ARG A 32 10.00 1.11 36.34
CA ARG A 32 10.18 2.27 35.44
C ARG A 32 10.24 1.79 33.98
N ARG A 33 9.08 1.60 33.37
CA ARG A 33 8.92 1.50 31.92
C ARG A 33 9.48 2.79 31.33
N LYS A 34 10.71 2.74 30.82
CA LYS A 34 11.24 3.84 29.99
C LYS A 34 10.33 3.93 28.76
N ALA A 35 9.43 4.91 28.78
CA ALA A 35 8.67 5.29 27.61
C ALA A 35 9.69 5.67 26.53
N LYS A 36 9.93 4.75 25.57
CA LYS A 36 10.50 5.14 24.29
C LYS A 36 9.53 6.17 23.73
N LYS A 37 9.88 7.45 23.82
CA LYS A 37 9.31 8.48 22.95
C LYS A 37 9.56 7.99 21.54
N SER A 38 8.55 7.36 20.94
CA SER A 38 8.46 7.23 19.50
C SER A 38 8.63 8.64 18.98
N LYS A 39 9.78 8.92 18.35
CA LYS A 39 9.94 10.16 17.59
C LYS A 39 8.81 10.14 16.58
N ALA A 40 7.80 10.99 16.78
CA ALA A 40 6.74 11.18 15.81
C ALA A 40 7.45 11.47 14.50
N LYS A 41 7.30 10.55 13.55
CA LYS A 41 7.99 10.64 12.27
C LYS A 41 7.31 11.80 11.57
N THR A 42 7.96 12.96 11.53
CA THR A 42 7.41 14.14 10.85
C THR A 42 7.22 13.74 9.40
N GLU A 43 5.98 13.44 9.02
CA GLU A 43 5.63 13.08 7.66
C GLU A 43 5.73 14.37 6.85
N VAL A 44 6.88 14.54 6.19
CA VAL A 44 7.07 15.62 5.21
C VAL A 44 5.92 15.48 4.21
N PRO A 45 5.12 16.53 3.97
CA PRO A 45 3.97 16.44 3.09
C PRO A 45 4.43 15.97 1.72
N ALA A 46 3.84 14.85 1.26
CA ALA A 46 4.19 14.24 -0.01
C ALA A 46 4.01 15.26 -1.13
N ARG A 47 5.08 15.57 -1.85
CA ARG A 47 5.02 16.42 -3.04
C ARG A 47 4.12 15.75 -4.06
N PHE A 48 3.18 16.49 -4.63
CA PHE A 48 2.37 15.95 -5.71
C PHE A 48 3.24 15.71 -6.95
N VAL A 49 3.29 14.47 -7.40
CA VAL A 49 4.04 14.03 -8.58
C VAL A 49 3.06 13.46 -9.59
N HIS A 50 3.14 13.90 -10.84
CA HIS A 50 2.27 13.42 -11.91
C HIS A 50 2.53 11.95 -12.23
N LEU A 51 1.49 11.20 -12.60
CA LEU A 51 1.61 9.76 -12.90
C LEU A 51 2.66 9.47 -13.99
N GLY A 52 2.78 10.32 -15.00
CA GLY A 52 3.81 10.20 -16.03
C GLY A 52 5.23 10.17 -15.47
N ASP A 53 5.56 11.09 -14.56
CA ASP A 53 6.88 11.16 -13.92
C ASP A 53 7.14 9.95 -13.01
N ARG A 54 6.11 9.47 -12.30
CA ARG A 54 6.20 8.23 -11.50
C ARG A 54 6.56 7.04 -12.39
N LEU A 55 5.83 6.86 -13.49
CA LEU A 55 6.04 5.75 -14.43
C LEU A 55 7.40 5.84 -15.14
N LEU A 56 7.85 7.04 -15.53
CA LEU A 56 9.17 7.27 -16.12
C LEU A 56 10.30 6.94 -15.13
N ALA A 57 10.17 7.35 -13.87
CA ALA A 57 11.15 7.03 -12.84
C ALA A 57 11.19 5.52 -12.52
N LEU A 58 10.03 4.85 -12.50
CA LEU A 58 9.95 3.40 -12.38
C LEU A 58 10.58 2.68 -13.59
N GLU A 59 10.41 3.19 -14.81
CA GLU A 59 11.02 2.64 -16.01
C GLU A 59 12.56 2.72 -15.95
N ARG A 60 13.12 3.86 -15.53
CA ARG A 60 14.59 4.02 -15.35
C ARG A 60 15.16 2.97 -14.39
N VAL A 61 14.44 2.67 -13.30
CA VAL A 61 14.85 1.64 -12.33
C VAL A 61 14.75 0.23 -12.92
N ARG A 62 13.68 -0.09 -13.65
CA ARG A 62 13.52 -1.39 -14.32
C ARG A 62 14.54 -1.62 -15.44
N ALA A 63 14.94 -0.55 -16.13
CA ALA A 63 15.96 -0.59 -17.17
C ALA A 63 17.40 -0.62 -16.60
N GLY A 64 17.58 -0.61 -15.27
CA GLY A 64 18.90 -0.59 -14.62
C GLY A 64 19.67 0.73 -14.74
N VAL A 65 19.05 1.79 -15.28
CA VAL A 65 19.67 3.10 -15.54
C VAL A 65 19.85 3.90 -14.24
N SER A 66 19.05 3.63 -13.21
CA SER A 66 19.08 4.34 -11.93
C SER A 66 18.71 3.41 -10.79
N SER A 67 19.35 3.55 -9.62
CA SER A 67 18.87 2.86 -8.42
C SER A 67 17.53 3.43 -7.94
N ALA A 68 16.75 2.64 -7.22
CA ALA A 68 15.48 3.12 -6.63
C ALA A 68 15.67 4.32 -5.68
N HIS A 69 16.84 4.47 -5.06
CA HIS A 69 17.14 5.60 -4.17
C HIS A 69 17.51 6.87 -4.95
N GLU A 70 18.13 6.74 -6.13
CA GLU A 70 18.38 7.88 -7.03
C GLU A 70 17.10 8.32 -7.72
N ALA A 71 16.29 7.37 -8.21
CA ALA A 71 14.99 7.67 -8.79
C ALA A 71 14.07 8.41 -7.80
N ALA A 72 13.94 7.92 -6.56
CA ALA A 72 13.18 8.60 -5.51
C ALA A 72 13.68 10.04 -5.23
N ARG A 73 15.01 10.23 -5.14
CA ARG A 73 15.63 11.56 -4.99
C ARG A 73 15.34 12.47 -6.19
N SER A 74 15.45 11.96 -7.42
CA SER A 74 15.25 12.73 -8.66
C SER A 74 13.82 13.26 -8.82
N VAL A 75 12.85 12.58 -8.22
CA VAL A 75 11.43 12.95 -8.23
C VAL A 75 11.02 13.66 -6.91
N GLY A 76 11.94 13.83 -5.96
CA GLY A 76 11.71 14.55 -4.72
C GLY A 76 10.81 13.83 -3.70
N VAL A 77 10.75 12.49 -3.74
CA VAL A 77 9.90 11.66 -2.87
C VAL A 77 10.69 10.74 -1.95
N SER A 78 10.04 10.26 -0.89
CA SER A 78 10.69 9.35 0.05
C SER A 78 10.94 7.96 -0.58
N PRO A 79 12.04 7.24 -0.24
CA PRO A 79 12.25 5.87 -0.71
C PRO A 79 11.11 4.90 -0.33
N THR A 80 10.41 5.17 0.78
CA THR A 80 9.23 4.41 1.21
C THR A 80 8.01 4.63 0.33
N GLU A 81 7.81 5.85 -0.17
CA GLU A 81 6.73 6.20 -1.09
C GLU A 81 7.01 5.69 -2.51
N PHE A 82 8.26 5.81 -2.97
CA PHE A 82 8.69 5.23 -4.24
C PHE A 82 8.48 3.70 -4.27
N ARG A 83 8.69 3.01 -3.14
CA ARG A 83 8.34 1.58 -3.00
C ARG A 83 6.84 1.30 -3.09
N LYS A 84 5.96 2.22 -2.63
CA LYS A 84 4.51 2.09 -2.83
C LYS A 84 4.18 2.13 -4.33
N TRP A 85 4.74 3.10 -5.07
CA TRP A 85 4.58 3.19 -6.52
C TRP A 85 5.09 1.93 -7.25
N GLN A 86 6.21 1.35 -6.80
CA GLN A 86 6.72 0.08 -7.36
C GLN A 86 5.75 -1.09 -7.22
N LEU A 87 4.98 -1.15 -6.12
CA LEU A 87 3.98 -2.18 -5.88
C LEU A 87 2.69 -1.91 -6.68
N GLU A 88 2.16 -0.69 -6.55
CA GLU A 88 0.92 -0.21 -7.18
C GLU A 88 1.01 -0.29 -8.71
N HIS A 89 2.05 0.30 -9.29
CA HIS A 89 2.27 0.35 -10.74
C HIS A 89 3.18 -0.80 -11.23
N SER A 90 3.31 -1.88 -10.46
CA SER A 90 4.17 -3.05 -10.77
C SER A 90 3.94 -3.63 -12.17
N ARG A 91 2.68 -3.61 -12.64
CA ARG A 91 2.24 -4.12 -13.95
C ARG A 91 2.17 -3.04 -15.05
N GLU A 92 2.34 -1.77 -14.69
CA GLU A 92 2.25 -0.66 -15.64
C GLU A 92 3.61 -0.41 -16.28
N ARG A 93 3.69 -0.66 -17.59
CA ARG A 93 4.90 -0.45 -18.41
C ARG A 93 4.61 0.62 -19.45
N ILE A 94 5.49 1.61 -19.56
CA ILE A 94 5.54 2.54 -20.69
C ILE A 94 5.99 1.73 -21.91
N VAL A 95 5.21 1.75 -22.99
CA VAL A 95 5.59 1.14 -24.27
C VAL A 95 6.17 2.23 -25.16
N ARG A 96 7.39 2.03 -25.66
CA ARG A 96 8.06 3.01 -26.51
C ARG A 96 7.57 2.93 -27.97
N LEU A 97 7.55 4.05 -28.66
CA LEU A 97 7.20 4.13 -30.10
C LEU A 97 8.14 3.29 -31.00
N SER A 98 9.35 2.98 -30.54
CA SER A 98 10.27 2.04 -31.21
C SER A 98 9.74 0.60 -31.17
N GLU A 99 9.23 0.14 -30.03
CA GLU A 99 8.70 -1.23 -29.86
C GLU A 99 7.45 -1.46 -30.71
N LEU A 100 6.62 -0.43 -30.84
CA LEU A 100 5.45 -0.43 -31.72
C LEU A 100 5.85 -0.56 -33.20
N ARG A 101 6.86 0.20 -33.64
CA ARG A 101 7.37 0.20 -35.02
C ARG A 101 8.17 -1.05 -35.38
N GLN A 102 8.85 -1.68 -34.42
CA GLN A 102 9.64 -2.90 -34.63
C GLN A 102 8.79 -4.18 -34.74
N GLY A 103 7.46 -4.09 -34.79
CA GLY A 103 6.61 -5.23 -35.14
C GLY A 103 6.61 -6.38 -34.13
N GLN A 104 6.99 -6.13 -32.88
CA GLN A 104 6.92 -7.11 -31.78
C GLN A 104 5.45 -7.48 -31.53
N GLY A 105 4.97 -8.54 -32.20
CA GLY A 105 3.55 -8.88 -32.28
C GLY A 105 2.86 -9.09 -30.93
N SER A 106 3.60 -9.59 -29.93
CA SER A 106 3.14 -9.74 -28.55
C SER A 106 2.78 -8.41 -27.89
N VAL A 107 3.59 -7.36 -28.09
CA VAL A 107 3.35 -6.01 -27.53
C VAL A 107 2.13 -5.36 -28.20
N GLN A 108 2.02 -5.49 -29.53
CA GLN A 108 0.85 -4.98 -30.27
C GLN A 108 -0.44 -5.72 -29.87
N GLN A 109 -0.41 -7.05 -29.71
CA GLN A 109 -1.56 -7.83 -29.22
C GLN A 109 -1.96 -7.44 -27.79
N ALA A 110 -0.98 -7.32 -26.87
CA ALA A 110 -1.25 -6.90 -25.50
C ALA A 110 -1.88 -5.50 -25.43
N LEU A 111 -1.43 -4.55 -26.26
CA LEU A 111 -2.03 -3.23 -26.37
C LEU A 111 -3.43 -3.26 -26.98
N ARG A 112 -3.67 -4.06 -28.02
CA ARG A 112 -5.03 -4.25 -28.60
C ARG A 112 -6.01 -4.81 -27.57
N LEU A 113 -5.60 -5.81 -26.78
CA LEU A 113 -6.40 -6.37 -25.69
C LEU A 113 -6.69 -5.33 -24.59
N ARG A 114 -5.68 -4.53 -24.21
CA ARG A 114 -5.83 -3.47 -23.21
C ARG A 114 -6.74 -2.33 -23.71
N ALA A 115 -6.64 -1.96 -24.99
CA ALA A 115 -7.50 -0.96 -25.62
C ALA A 115 -8.97 -1.42 -25.69
N ARG A 116 -9.23 -2.69 -26.08
CA ARG A 116 -10.57 -3.28 -26.02
C ARG A 116 -11.16 -3.21 -24.61
N ARG A 117 -10.41 -3.71 -23.61
CA ARG A 117 -10.85 -3.65 -22.20
C ARG A 117 -11.14 -2.23 -21.70
N LEU A 118 -10.39 -1.23 -22.16
CA LEU A 118 -10.67 0.17 -21.84
C LEU A 118 -11.96 0.66 -22.51
N ALA A 119 -12.20 0.32 -23.78
CA ALA A 119 -13.45 0.63 -24.46
C ALA A 119 -14.66 -0.05 -23.78
N ASP A 120 -14.52 -1.31 -23.36
CA ASP A 120 -15.56 -2.05 -22.63
C ASP A 120 -15.89 -1.38 -21.28
N LEU A 121 -14.86 -0.93 -20.54
CA LEU A 121 -15.03 -0.21 -19.27
C LEU A 121 -15.66 1.17 -19.44
N ILE A 122 -15.28 1.92 -20.50
CA ILE A 122 -15.89 3.20 -20.85
C ILE A 122 -17.37 2.98 -21.19
N ALA A 123 -17.69 2.04 -22.08
CA ALA A 123 -19.06 1.72 -22.48
C ALA A 123 -19.92 1.25 -21.30
N ALA A 124 -19.37 0.48 -20.35
CA ALA A 124 -20.07 0.10 -19.13
C ALA A 124 -20.34 1.32 -18.22
N THR A 125 -19.37 2.22 -18.08
CA THR A 125 -19.48 3.43 -17.27
C THR A 125 -20.48 4.42 -17.87
N GLU A 126 -20.49 4.57 -19.21
CA GLU A 126 -21.47 5.38 -19.93
C GLU A 126 -22.91 4.87 -19.76
N ARG A 127 -23.12 3.54 -19.69
CA ARG A 127 -24.45 2.97 -19.39
C ARG A 127 -24.89 3.36 -17.98
N VAL A 128 -24.05 3.11 -16.98
CA VAL A 128 -24.33 3.47 -15.57
C VAL A 128 -24.62 4.97 -15.43
N LEU A 129 -23.91 5.85 -16.16
CA LEU A 129 -24.18 7.28 -16.16
C LEU A 129 -25.53 7.64 -16.80
N ARG A 130 -25.97 6.93 -17.85
CA ARG A 130 -27.31 7.12 -18.45
C ARG A 130 -28.41 6.63 -17.52
N ASP A 131 -28.21 5.46 -16.88
CA ASP A 131 -29.17 4.89 -15.94
C ASP A 131 -29.38 5.83 -14.73
N LEU A 132 -28.29 6.29 -14.11
CA LEU A 132 -28.32 7.28 -13.02
C LEU A 132 -28.91 8.64 -13.44
N HIS A 133 -28.72 9.04 -14.70
CA HIS A 133 -29.36 10.25 -15.24
C HIS A 133 -30.86 10.07 -15.41
N GLN A 134 -31.31 8.90 -15.88
CA GLN A 134 -32.73 8.57 -15.99
C GLN A 134 -33.41 8.51 -14.62
N ASP A 135 -32.80 7.82 -13.64
CA ASP A 135 -33.28 7.78 -12.25
C ASP A 135 -33.44 9.20 -11.66
N LEU A 136 -32.48 10.10 -11.95
CA LEU A 136 -32.55 11.49 -11.52
C LEU A 136 -33.73 12.22 -12.19
N VAL A 137 -33.90 12.09 -13.51
CA VAL A 137 -35.02 12.69 -14.26
C VAL A 137 -36.37 12.16 -13.76
N ASP A 138 -36.48 10.86 -13.52
CA ASP A 138 -37.70 10.21 -13.04
C ASP A 138 -38.03 10.64 -11.60
N SER A 139 -37.02 10.81 -10.75
CA SER A 139 -37.21 11.35 -9.38
C SER A 139 -37.69 12.81 -9.38
N VAL A 140 -37.14 13.65 -10.26
CA VAL A 140 -37.51 15.07 -10.38
C VAL A 140 -38.92 15.22 -10.97
N THR A 141 -39.24 14.47 -12.04
CA THR A 141 -40.57 14.50 -12.67
C THR A 141 -41.67 13.89 -11.81
N THR A 142 -41.34 12.87 -11.00
CA THR A 142 -42.26 12.32 -9.98
C THR A 142 -42.51 13.33 -8.87
N THR A 143 -41.47 14.05 -8.42
CA THR A 143 -41.58 15.13 -7.42
C THR A 143 -42.35 16.34 -7.96
N SER A 144 -42.28 16.61 -9.27
CA SER A 144 -42.99 17.73 -9.91
C SER A 144 -44.43 17.41 -10.34
N ARG A 145 -45.01 16.25 -10.00
CA ARG A 145 -46.43 15.99 -10.25
C ARG A 145 -47.27 16.98 -9.44
N PRO A 146 -48.07 17.86 -10.08
CA PRO A 146 -48.99 18.70 -9.33
C PRO A 146 -50.00 17.80 -8.63
N VAL A 147 -50.15 17.98 -7.31
CA VAL A 147 -51.25 17.36 -6.57
C VAL A 147 -52.54 17.92 -7.17
N SER A 148 -53.23 17.10 -7.97
CA SER A 148 -54.58 17.40 -8.46
C SER A 148 -55.49 17.56 -7.26
N ARG A 149 -55.65 18.81 -6.80
CA ARG A 149 -56.72 19.22 -5.89
C ARG A 149 -58.03 19.11 -6.64
N ASP A 150 -58.53 17.88 -6.70
CA ASP A 150 -59.85 17.56 -7.23
C ASP A 150 -60.90 18.18 -6.31
N ARG A 151 -61.18 19.47 -6.54
CA ARG A 151 -62.17 20.28 -5.81
C ARG A 151 -63.58 19.86 -6.22
N ARG A 152 -63.95 18.61 -5.98
CA ARG A 152 -65.34 18.15 -6.03
C ARG A 152 -66.08 18.45 -4.74
N PHE A 153 -66.16 19.74 -4.44
CA PHE A 153 -67.23 20.34 -3.64
C PHE A 153 -68.01 21.28 -4.57
N SER A 154 -69.07 20.75 -5.19
CA SER A 154 -70.04 21.54 -5.94
C SER A 154 -71.44 21.11 -5.51
N LYS A 155 -71.99 21.89 -4.57
CA LYS A 155 -73.42 22.09 -4.24
C LYS A 155 -74.30 20.85 -4.15
#